data_AF-A0A0M6Y8X6-F1
#
_entry.id   AF-A0A0M6Y8X6-F1
#
_cell.length_a   1.000
_cell.length_b   1.000
_cell.length_c   1.000
_cell.angle_alpha   90.00
_cell.angle_beta   90.00
_cell.angle_gamma   90.00
#
_symmetry.space_group_name_H-M   'P 1'
#
loop_
_entity.id
_entity.type
_entity.pdbx_description
1 polymer ?
#
loop_
_entity_poly.entity_id
_entity_poly.type
_entity_poly.pdbx_seq_one_letter_code
_entity_poly.pdbx_strand_id
1 'polypeptide(L)'
;MLETDRAVVFYPADYVEDLARQLQNAEREISSLEQLRPHWAQGYTSDGVAAQAKTTALSQIWVALGVDNQTAAMERIRELLAREAVTQGL
;
A
#
# COMPACT_ATOMS: atom_id res chain seq x y z
N MET A 1 15.99 14.92 29.03
CA MET A 1 15.41 16.04 28.26
C MET A 1 14.54 15.45 27.16
N LEU A 2 13.31 15.08 27.52
CA LEU A 2 12.28 14.55 26.65
C LEU A 2 10.97 14.95 27.32
N GLU A 3 10.17 15.81 26.72
CA GLU A 3 8.78 15.50 26.44
C GLU A 3 8.20 16.62 25.60
N THR A 4 7.88 16.24 24.37
CA THR A 4 7.27 17.03 23.33
C THR A 4 5.95 17.59 23.84
N ASP A 5 5.87 18.91 23.90
CA ASP A 5 4.67 19.68 24.20
C ASP A 5 3.59 19.37 23.15
N ARG A 6 2.81 18.31 23.40
CA ARG A 6 1.63 17.97 22.60
C ARG A 6 0.56 19.00 22.95
N ALA A 7 0.53 20.09 22.21
CA ALA A 7 -0.58 21.03 22.24
C ALA A 7 -1.88 20.27 21.94
N VAL A 8 -2.70 20.07 22.97
CA VAL A 8 -4.04 19.49 22.83
C VAL A 8 -4.92 20.59 22.26
N VAL A 9 -5.16 20.52 20.95
CA VAL A 9 -6.06 21.44 20.25
C VAL A 9 -7.50 21.01 20.57
N PHE A 10 -8.20 21.84 21.35
CA PHE A 10 -9.62 21.65 21.63
C PHE A 10 -10.46 22.32 20.55
N TYR A 11 -11.29 21.53 19.87
CA TYR A 11 -12.25 22.04 18.90
C TYR A 11 -13.60 22.31 19.58
N PRO A 12 -14.31 23.39 19.20
CA PRO A 12 -15.67 23.63 19.66
C PRO A 12 -16.61 22.47 19.28
N ALA A 13 -17.60 22.17 20.13
CA ALA A 13 -18.56 21.09 19.89
C ALA A 13 -19.27 21.24 18.53
N ASP A 14 -19.67 22.46 18.18
CA ASP A 14 -20.34 22.78 16.92
C ASP A 14 -19.46 22.49 15.70
N TYR A 15 -18.13 22.68 15.83
CA TYR A 15 -17.18 22.36 14.76
C TYR A 15 -17.05 20.85 14.57
N VAL A 16 -17.02 20.09 15.66
CA VAL A 16 -16.97 18.62 15.61
C VAL A 16 -18.27 18.07 15.01
N GLU A 17 -19.42 18.66 15.37
CA GLU A 17 -20.72 18.26 14.84
C GLU A 17 -20.85 18.57 13.35
N ASP A 18 -20.41 19.75 12.91
CA ASP A 18 -20.41 20.12 11.50
C ASP A 18 -19.46 19.22 10.69
N LEU A 19 -18.27 18.93 11.21
CA LEU A 19 -17.31 18.03 10.58
C LEU A 19 -17.86 16.60 10.49
N ALA A 20 -18.53 16.11 11.54
CA ALA A 20 -19.16 14.79 11.54
C ALA A 20 -20.30 14.71 10.50
N ARG A 21 -21.05 15.80 10.34
CA ARG A 21 -22.12 15.92 9.33
C ARG A 21 -21.55 15.94 7.90
N GLN A 22 -20.48 16.68 7.68
CA GLN A 22 -19.77 16.70 6.40
C GLN A 22 -19.20 15.32 6.05
N LEU A 23 -18.60 14.64 7.03
CA LEU A 23 -18.09 13.27 6.87
C LEU A 23 -19.22 12.31 6.49
N GLN A 24 -20.34 12.35 7.22
CA GLN A 24 -21.48 11.48 6.94
C GLN A 24 -22.09 11.74 5.55
N ASN A 25 -22.11 12.99 5.09
CA ASN A 25 -22.58 13.33 3.75
C ASN A 25 -21.61 12.81 2.67
N ALA A 26 -20.30 12.97 2.87
CA ALA A 26 -19.28 12.45 1.97
C ALA A 26 -19.32 10.91 1.88
N GLU A 27 -19.51 10.22 3.00
CA GLU A 27 -19.65 8.76 3.02
C GLU A 27 -20.88 8.28 2.25
N ARG A 28 -22.03 8.98 2.40
CA ARG A 28 -23.25 8.67 1.63
C ARG A 28 -23.07 8.92 0.14
N GLU A 29 -22.37 9.99 -0.22
CA GLU A 29 -22.05 10.31 -1.61
C GLU A 29 -21.14 9.24 -2.22
N ILE A 30 -20.06 8.86 -1.53
CA ILE A 30 -19.16 7.78 -1.95
C ILE A 30 -19.93 6.47 -2.12
N SER A 31 -20.76 6.09 -1.15
CA SER A 31 -21.55 4.86 -1.25
C SER A 31 -22.52 4.88 -2.44
N SER A 32 -23.15 6.02 -2.71
CA SER A 32 -24.05 6.20 -3.85
C SER A 32 -23.29 6.12 -5.18
N LEU A 33 -22.11 6.73 -5.24
CA LEU A 33 -21.24 6.67 -6.42
C LEU A 33 -20.70 5.26 -6.65
N GLU A 34 -20.37 4.51 -5.59
CA GLU A 34 -19.96 3.11 -5.69
C GLU A 34 -21.07 2.19 -6.20
N GLN A 35 -22.32 2.43 -5.80
CA GLN A 35 -23.49 1.72 -6.35
C GLN A 35 -23.70 1.99 -7.83
N LEU A 36 -23.33 3.18 -8.30
CA LEU A 36 -23.39 3.58 -9.71
C LEU A 36 -22.14 3.17 -10.50
N ARG A 37 -21.10 2.62 -9.85
CA ARG A 37 -19.92 2.16 -10.58
C ARG A 37 -20.28 0.95 -11.44
N PRO A 38 -19.90 0.97 -12.72
CA PRO A 38 -20.00 -0.23 -13.56
C PRO A 38 -19.28 -1.42 -12.93
N HIS A 39 -19.81 -2.64 -13.13
CA HIS A 39 -19.26 -3.87 -12.54
C HIS A 39 -17.75 -4.09 -12.80
N TRP A 40 -17.21 -3.61 -13.93
CA TRP A 40 -15.78 -3.70 -14.24
C TRP A 40 -14.89 -2.75 -13.41
N ALA A 41 -15.47 -1.72 -12.79
CA ALA A 41 -14.79 -0.77 -11.93
C ALA A 41 -14.94 -1.13 -10.44
N GLN A 42 -15.91 -1.96 -10.05
CA GLN A 42 -16.14 -2.37 -8.66
C GLN A 42 -15.00 -3.24 -8.07
N GLY A 43 -14.12 -3.82 -8.90
CA GLY A 43 -12.96 -4.63 -8.49
C GLY A 43 -11.60 -3.92 -8.43
N TYR A 44 -11.52 -2.64 -8.83
CA TYR A 44 -10.32 -1.79 -8.64
C TYR A 44 -10.45 -0.94 -7.38
N THR A 45 -11.08 -1.47 -6.34
CA THR A 45 -10.90 -0.95 -4.99
C THR A 45 -9.42 -1.11 -4.65
N SER A 46 -8.81 -0.10 -4.01
CA SER A 46 -7.39 0.02 -3.60
C SER A 46 -6.51 -1.25 -3.61
N ASP A 47 -7.01 -2.39 -3.12
CA ASP A 47 -6.37 -3.70 -3.14
C ASP A 47 -6.02 -4.23 -4.54
N GLY A 48 -6.83 -3.96 -5.57
CA GLY A 48 -6.55 -4.36 -6.95
C GLY A 48 -5.38 -3.60 -7.57
N VAL A 49 -5.28 -2.29 -7.28
CA VAL A 49 -4.13 -1.46 -7.68
C VAL A 49 -2.88 -1.86 -6.89
N ALA A 50 -3.03 -2.13 -5.59
CA ALA A 50 -1.92 -2.62 -4.75
C ALA A 50 -1.45 -4.03 -5.17
N ALA A 51 -2.37 -4.92 -5.54
CA ALA A 51 -2.03 -6.26 -6.05
C ALA A 51 -1.34 -6.16 -7.41
N GLN A 52 -1.84 -5.34 -8.34
CA GLN A 52 -1.17 -5.10 -9.62
C GLN A 52 0.23 -4.47 -9.42
N ALA A 53 0.37 -3.48 -8.54
CA ALA A 53 1.66 -2.88 -8.23
C ALA A 53 2.65 -3.91 -7.66
N LYS A 54 2.18 -4.80 -6.76
CA LYS A 54 2.98 -5.92 -6.22
C LYS A 54 3.38 -6.90 -7.31
N THR A 55 2.47 -7.27 -8.22
CA THR A 55 2.77 -8.18 -9.33
C THR A 55 3.74 -7.56 -10.33
N THR A 56 3.60 -6.27 -10.66
CA THR A 56 4.54 -5.55 -11.52
C THR A 56 5.93 -5.45 -10.90
N ALA A 57 6.02 -5.12 -9.61
CA ALA A 57 7.29 -5.08 -8.89
C ALA A 57 7.96 -6.47 -8.86
N LEU A 58 7.20 -7.53 -8.59
CA LEU A 58 7.71 -8.91 -8.61
C LEU A 58 8.20 -9.32 -10.01
N SER A 59 7.46 -8.96 -11.06
CA SER A 59 7.84 -9.23 -12.44
C SER A 59 9.15 -8.52 -12.82
N GLN A 60 9.33 -7.27 -12.39
CA GLN A 60 10.59 -6.54 -12.61
C GLN A 60 11.77 -7.18 -11.88
N ILE A 61 11.56 -7.66 -10.65
CA ILE A 61 12.58 -8.41 -9.90
C ILE A 61 12.96 -9.71 -10.63
N TRP A 62 11.99 -10.43 -11.17
CA TRP A 62 12.23 -11.66 -11.93
C TRP A 62 13.03 -11.40 -13.21
N VAL A 63 12.70 -10.34 -13.94
CA VAL A 63 13.47 -9.90 -15.12
C VAL A 63 14.91 -9.55 -14.72
N ALA A 64 15.11 -8.82 -13.63
CA ALA A 64 16.44 -8.46 -13.15
C ALA A 64 17.27 -9.69 -12.73
N LEU A 65 16.62 -10.73 -12.22
CA LEU A 65 17.25 -12.00 -11.83
C LEU A 65 17.39 -12.99 -13.00
N GLY A 66 16.73 -12.73 -14.14
CA GLY A 66 16.72 -13.62 -15.31
C GLY A 66 15.91 -14.91 -15.10
N VAL A 67 14.84 -14.84 -14.30
CA VAL A 67 14.00 -15.98 -13.92
C VAL A 67 12.53 -15.72 -14.26
N ASP A 68 11.71 -16.77 -14.31
CA ASP A 68 10.30 -16.69 -14.71
C ASP A 68 9.33 -17.15 -13.60
N ASN A 69 9.86 -17.61 -12.46
CA ASN A 69 9.06 -18.11 -11.35
C ASN A 69 9.69 -17.81 -9.99
N GLN A 70 8.86 -17.86 -8.94
CA GLN A 70 9.25 -17.53 -7.56
C GLN A 70 10.34 -18.47 -7.02
N THR A 71 10.27 -19.77 -7.33
CA THR A 71 11.25 -20.76 -6.83
C THR A 71 12.64 -20.44 -7.38
N ALA A 72 12.76 -20.25 -8.69
CA ALA A 72 13.99 -19.87 -9.36
C ALA A 72 14.52 -18.51 -8.86
N ALA A 73 13.64 -17.55 -8.60
CA ALA A 73 14.01 -16.26 -8.00
C ALA A 73 14.66 -16.43 -6.62
N MET A 74 14.07 -17.26 -5.77
CA MET A 74 14.60 -17.52 -4.42
C MET A 74 15.93 -18.27 -4.46
N GLU A 75 16.10 -19.23 -5.35
CA GLU A 75 17.38 -19.92 -5.58
C GLU A 75 18.46 -18.93 -6.03
N ARG A 76 18.13 -18.09 -7.01
CA ARG A 76 19.06 -17.09 -7.55
C ARG A 76 19.49 -16.06 -6.50
N ILE A 77 18.55 -15.60 -5.68
CA ILE A 77 18.85 -14.69 -4.56
C ILE A 77 19.79 -15.36 -3.56
N ARG A 78 19.56 -16.62 -3.20
CA ARG A 78 20.44 -17.37 -2.29
C ARG A 78 21.85 -17.52 -2.87
N GLU A 79 21.97 -17.81 -4.16
CA GLU A 79 23.28 -17.87 -4.84
C GLU A 79 24.00 -16.52 -4.82
N LEU A 80 23.29 -15.42 -5.11
CA LEU A 80 23.87 -14.08 -5.10
C LEU A 80 24.31 -13.67 -3.70
N LEU A 81 23.51 -13.93 -2.67
CA LEU A 81 23.86 -13.66 -1.27
C LEU A 81 25.06 -14.51 -0.82
N ALA A 82 25.13 -15.78 -1.24
CA ALA A 82 26.29 -16.63 -0.96
C ALA A 82 27.56 -16.10 -1.64
N ARG A 83 27.46 -15.63 -2.89
CA ARG A 83 28.58 -15.00 -3.61
C ARG A 83 28.99 -13.68 -2.97
N GLU A 84 28.03 -12.86 -2.55
CA GLU A 84 28.31 -11.59 -1.86
C GLU A 84 28.97 -11.85 -0.50
N ALA A 85 28.49 -12.81 0.29
CA ALA A 85 29.12 -13.20 1.55
C ALA A 85 30.56 -13.70 1.35
N VAL A 86 30.82 -14.46 0.28
CA VAL A 86 32.17 -14.86 -0.12
C VAL A 86 33.01 -13.66 -0.57
N THR A 87 32.39 -12.67 -1.21
CA THR A 87 33.07 -11.45 -1.70
C THR A 87 33.31 -10.42 -0.58
N GLN A 88 32.50 -10.43 0.48
CA GLN A 88 32.54 -9.51 1.62
C GLN A 88 33.24 -10.09 2.87
N GLY A 89 33.71 -11.34 2.84
CA GLY A 89 34.39 -11.96 3.97
C GLY A 89 35.35 -13.09 3.60
N LEU A 90 36.53 -12.74 3.06
CA LEU A 90 37.86 -13.35 3.26
C LEU A 90 38.94 -12.55 2.51
#